data_AF-A0ABD0BEB5-F1
#
_entry.id   AF-A0ABD0BEB5-F1
#
_cell.length_a   1.000
_cell.length_b   1.000
_cell.length_c   1.000
_cell.angle_alpha   90.00
_cell.angle_beta   90.00
_cell.angle_gamma   90.00
#
_symmetry.space_group_name_H-M   'P 1'
#
loop_
_entity.id
_entity.type
_entity.pdbx_description
1 polymer ?
#
loop_
_entity_poly.entity_id
_entity_poly.type
_entity_poly.pdbx_seq_one_letter_code
_entity_poly.pdbx_strand_id
1 'polypeptide(L)'
;MITLDNLTLFKNIYREGKKWGRCVEAIDNLANLKPGICHSIGDSLTYRLQEGASPATSLFEGQRRYFDVHYYLEGAETVEWAAKSELAVEQAYVDTTDREWLAGEVRERQQVGNGQVVIFENDEAYRFAGDSPVRKVIIKVTVEGGYFKNK
;
A
#
# COMPACT_ATOMS: atom_id res chain seq x y z
N MET A 1 6.67 1.89 -7.87
CA MET A 1 5.68 1.00 -7.26
C MET A 1 6.12 -0.39 -7.62
N ILE A 2 6.06 -1.34 -6.71
CA ILE A 2 6.46 -2.72 -7.01
C ILE A 2 5.20 -3.58 -7.07
N THR A 3 4.96 -4.26 -8.19
CA THR A 3 3.92 -5.29 -8.29
C THR A 3 4.54 -6.67 -8.38
N LEU A 4 4.00 -7.60 -7.61
CA LEU A 4 4.33 -9.01 -7.64
C LEU A 4 3.09 -9.80 -8.04
N ASP A 5 3.26 -10.76 -8.94
CA ASP A 5 2.15 -11.50 -9.53
C ASP A 5 1.39 -12.38 -8.54
N ASN A 6 2.04 -12.78 -7.45
CA ASN A 6 1.43 -13.63 -6.44
C ASN A 6 2.11 -13.53 -5.08
N LEU A 7 1.38 -13.97 -4.05
CA LEU A 7 1.88 -14.06 -2.67
C LEU A 7 3.11 -14.97 -2.53
N THR A 8 3.23 -16.04 -3.32
CA THR A 8 4.40 -16.93 -3.30
C THR A 8 5.67 -16.18 -3.69
N LEU A 9 5.61 -15.36 -4.74
CA LEU A 9 6.72 -14.52 -5.18
C LEU A 9 7.09 -13.49 -4.11
N PHE A 10 6.09 -12.87 -3.46
CA PHE A 10 6.33 -11.98 -2.32
C PHE A 10 7.06 -12.68 -1.18
N LYS A 11 6.58 -13.87 -0.77
CA LYS A 11 7.22 -14.68 0.29
C LYS A 11 8.64 -15.10 -0.09
N ASN A 12 8.93 -15.33 -1.37
CA ASN A 12 10.26 -15.72 -1.84
C ASN A 12 11.25 -14.55 -1.91
N ILE A 13 10.83 -13.40 -2.46
CA ILE A 13 11.67 -12.20 -2.59
C ILE A 13 11.92 -11.58 -1.22
N TYR A 14 10.88 -11.46 -0.40
CA TYR A 14 10.91 -10.79 0.89
C TYR A 14 10.98 -11.79 2.06
N ARG A 15 11.71 -12.89 1.86
CA ARG A 15 11.86 -13.97 2.86
C ARG A 15 12.68 -13.55 4.09
N GLU A 16 13.55 -12.55 3.94
CA GLU A 16 14.46 -12.07 4.98
C GLU A 16 14.00 -10.71 5.48
N GLY A 17 14.04 -10.51 6.80
CA GLY A 17 13.70 -9.23 7.43
C GLY A 17 12.41 -9.26 8.23
N LYS A 18 12.48 -8.75 9.45
CA LYS A 18 11.40 -8.81 10.44
C LYS A 18 10.10 -8.15 9.96
N LYS A 19 10.18 -7.07 9.18
CA LYS A 19 8.99 -6.36 8.67
C LYS A 19 8.20 -7.20 7.67
N TRP A 20 8.89 -7.92 6.78
CA TRP A 20 8.25 -8.74 5.76
C TRP A 20 7.62 -10.00 6.36
N GLY A 21 8.28 -10.63 7.33
CA GLY A 21 7.70 -11.72 8.11
C GLY A 21 6.39 -11.31 8.79
N ARG A 22 6.30 -10.09 9.32
CA ARG A 22 5.05 -9.55 9.90
C ARG A 22 3.98 -9.27 8.85
N CYS A 23 4.36 -8.85 7.63
CA CYS A 23 3.40 -8.72 6.53
C CYS A 23 2.79 -10.08 6.19
N VAL A 24 3.61 -11.13 6.16
CA VAL A 24 3.15 -12.51 5.97
C VAL A 24 2.22 -12.94 7.11
N GLU A 25 2.56 -12.65 8.37
CA GLU A 25 1.69 -12.92 9.53
C GLU A 25 0.32 -12.23 9.41
N ALA A 26 0.30 -10.97 8.98
CA ALA A 26 -0.94 -10.23 8.73
C ALA A 26 -1.80 -10.86 7.62
N ILE A 27 -1.18 -11.33 6.54
CA ILE A 27 -1.86 -12.00 5.43
C ILE A 27 -2.35 -13.39 5.85
N ASP A 28 -1.57 -14.16 6.59
CA ASP A 28 -1.98 -15.49 7.04
C ASP A 28 -3.14 -15.41 8.07
N ASN A 29 -3.36 -14.25 8.71
CA ASN A 29 -4.51 -13.98 9.59
C ASN A 29 -5.83 -13.63 8.87
N LEU A 30 -5.86 -13.68 7.53
CA LEU A 30 -7.00 -13.31 6.69
C LEU A 30 -8.36 -13.86 7.14
N ALA A 31 -8.41 -15.12 7.58
CA ALA A 31 -9.64 -15.80 7.95
C ALA A 31 -10.34 -15.18 9.18
N ASN A 32 -9.61 -14.41 9.99
CA ASN A 32 -10.11 -13.78 11.20
C ASN A 32 -10.48 -12.30 11.01
N LEU A 33 -10.22 -11.73 9.81
CA LEU A 33 -10.43 -10.32 9.56
C LEU A 33 -11.89 -10.00 9.29
N LYS A 34 -12.36 -8.91 9.90
CA LYS A 34 -13.63 -8.27 9.56
C LYS A 34 -13.36 -7.01 8.74
N PRO A 35 -14.12 -6.75 7.67
CA PRO A 35 -13.94 -5.54 6.86
C PRO A 35 -13.98 -4.26 7.70
N GLY A 36 -13.06 -3.33 7.41
CA GLY A 36 -12.98 -2.03 8.08
C GLY A 36 -12.37 -2.04 9.48
N ILE A 37 -12.10 -3.20 10.09
CA ILE A 37 -11.44 -3.29 11.39
C ILE A 37 -9.92 -3.23 11.21
N CYS A 38 -9.29 -2.30 11.92
CA CYS A 38 -7.83 -2.19 11.97
C CYS A 38 -7.25 -3.12 13.04
N HIS A 39 -6.20 -3.84 12.66
CA HIS A 39 -5.39 -4.69 13.51
C HIS A 39 -3.94 -4.18 13.49
N SER A 40 -3.14 -4.59 14.47
CA SER A 40 -1.73 -4.20 14.60
C SER A 40 -0.87 -5.37 15.01
N ILE A 41 0.38 -5.40 14.53
CA ILE A 41 1.40 -6.34 15.01
C ILE A 41 2.51 -5.53 15.69
N GLY A 42 2.33 -5.32 17.00
CA GLY A 42 3.12 -4.37 17.79
C GLY A 42 3.16 -2.99 17.12
N ASP A 43 4.29 -2.30 17.26
CA ASP A 43 4.50 -0.97 16.66
C ASP A 43 4.96 -1.02 15.20
N SER A 44 4.92 -2.20 14.57
CA SER A 44 5.63 -2.44 13.32
C SER A 44 4.76 -2.33 12.09
N LEU A 45 3.49 -2.70 12.20
CA LEU A 45 2.52 -2.49 11.14
C LEU A 45 1.10 -2.45 11.68
N THR A 46 0.25 -1.80 10.91
CA THR A 46 -1.21 -1.94 11.03
C THR A 46 -1.75 -2.56 9.75
N TYR A 47 -2.88 -3.24 9.84
CA TYR A 47 -3.50 -3.87 8.68
C TYR A 47 -5.00 -3.97 8.83
N ARG A 48 -5.71 -3.97 7.70
CA ARG A 48 -7.16 -4.09 7.66
C ARG A 48 -7.61 -4.76 6.37
N LEU A 49 -8.74 -5.44 6.43
CA LEU A 49 -9.46 -5.88 5.24
C LEU A 49 -10.29 -4.71 4.70
N GLN A 50 -10.13 -4.38 3.42
CA GLN A 50 -10.98 -3.45 2.70
C GLN A 50 -11.85 -4.23 1.71
N GLU A 51 -13.13 -3.86 1.66
CA GLU A 51 -14.10 -4.31 0.66
C GLU A 51 -14.75 -3.09 0.01
N GLY A 52 -14.95 -3.16 -1.31
CA GLY A 52 -15.53 -2.09 -2.11
C GLY A 52 -14.49 -1.31 -2.92
N ALA A 53 -14.95 -0.26 -3.59
CA ALA A 53 -14.09 0.58 -4.42
C ALA A 53 -13.12 1.39 -3.55
N SER A 54 -11.85 1.45 -3.94
CA SER A 54 -10.96 2.45 -3.37
C SER A 54 -11.40 3.84 -3.82
N PRO A 55 -11.30 4.87 -2.95
CA PRO A 55 -11.68 6.22 -3.33
C PRO A 55 -10.82 6.72 -4.50
N ALA A 56 -11.45 7.03 -5.63
CA ALA A 56 -10.80 7.74 -6.71
C ALA A 56 -10.60 9.21 -6.32
N THR A 57 -9.38 9.69 -6.46
CA THR A 57 -8.99 11.07 -6.12
C THR A 57 -8.32 11.74 -7.32
N SER A 58 -8.46 13.06 -7.43
CA SER A 58 -7.70 13.84 -8.42
C SER A 58 -6.24 14.05 -7.99
N LEU A 59 -5.97 14.02 -6.68
CA LEU A 59 -4.64 14.17 -6.09
C LEU A 59 -4.02 12.81 -5.79
N PHE A 60 -2.69 12.74 -5.83
CA PHE A 60 -1.92 11.61 -5.35
C PHE A 60 -1.80 11.67 -3.82
N GLU A 61 -1.96 10.51 -3.17
CA GLU A 61 -1.69 10.31 -1.76
C GLU A 61 -0.22 9.95 -1.55
N GLY A 62 0.47 10.71 -0.70
CA GLY A 62 1.84 10.42 -0.29
C GLY A 62 1.96 10.17 1.21
N GLN A 63 2.85 9.25 1.60
CA GLN A 63 3.07 8.83 3.00
C GLN A 63 4.56 8.92 3.38
N ARG A 64 4.90 9.21 4.65
CA ARG A 64 6.29 9.42 5.09
C ARG A 64 6.75 8.43 6.17
N ARG A 65 5.86 8.03 7.08
CA ARG A 65 6.14 7.14 8.22
C ARG A 65 5.80 5.69 7.94
N TYR A 66 4.92 5.43 6.98
CA TYR A 66 4.53 4.11 6.56
C TYR A 66 4.64 3.98 5.04
N PHE A 67 4.95 2.77 4.59
CA PHE A 67 4.67 2.38 3.20
C PHE A 67 3.52 1.38 3.20
N ASP A 68 2.76 1.37 2.10
CA ASP A 68 1.61 0.49 1.98
C ASP A 68 1.95 -0.77 1.20
N VAL A 69 1.47 -1.91 1.70
CA VAL A 69 1.43 -3.19 0.99
C VAL A 69 -0.03 -3.58 0.83
N HIS A 70 -0.47 -3.70 -0.43
CA HIS A 70 -1.80 -4.18 -0.77
C HIS A 70 -1.71 -5.62 -1.28
N TYR A 71 -2.47 -6.52 -0.67
CA TYR A 71 -2.67 -7.88 -1.20
C TYR A 71 -4.10 -8.05 -1.69
N TYR A 72 -4.26 -8.22 -3.00
CA TYR A 72 -5.56 -8.31 -3.66
C TYR A 72 -6.12 -9.74 -3.57
N LEU A 73 -7.29 -9.87 -2.95
CA LEU A 73 -7.98 -11.15 -2.77
C LEU A 73 -9.01 -11.38 -3.88
N GLU A 74 -9.70 -10.33 -4.29
CA GLU A 74 -10.75 -10.38 -5.32
C GLU A 74 -10.83 -9.03 -6.05
N GLY A 75 -11.31 -9.07 -7.29
CA GLY A 75 -11.46 -7.88 -8.14
C GLY A 75 -10.14 -7.36 -8.70
N ALA A 76 -10.23 -6.22 -9.37
CA ALA A 76 -9.10 -5.47 -9.90
C ALA A 76 -9.41 -3.97 -9.88
N GLU A 77 -8.39 -3.14 -9.76
CA GLU A 77 -8.50 -1.68 -9.85
C GLU A 77 -7.30 -1.09 -10.59
N THR A 78 -7.44 0.15 -11.06
CA THR A 78 -6.34 0.87 -11.71
C THR A 78 -5.63 1.74 -10.70
N VAL A 79 -4.31 1.64 -10.68
CA VAL A 79 -3.43 2.45 -9.85
C VAL A 79 -2.58 3.33 -10.74
N GLU A 80 -2.48 4.59 -10.37
CA GLU A 80 -1.61 5.57 -11.00
C GLU A 80 -0.60 6.06 -9.96
N TRP A 81 0.67 6.21 -10.35
CA TRP A 81 1.69 6.70 -9.45
C TRP A 81 2.71 7.59 -10.15
N ALA A 82 3.42 8.38 -9.35
CA ALA A 82 4.54 9.20 -9.76
C ALA A 82 5.50 9.38 -8.57
N ALA A 83 6.76 9.75 -8.85
CA ALA A 83 7.72 10.08 -7.82
C ALA A 83 7.30 11.39 -7.14
N LYS A 84 7.31 11.46 -5.81
CA LYS A 84 6.92 12.67 -5.07
C LYS A 84 7.74 13.89 -5.46
N SER A 85 9.02 13.68 -5.80
CA SER A 85 9.91 14.76 -6.26
C SER A 85 9.49 15.42 -7.58
N GLU A 86 8.60 14.79 -8.34
CA GLU A 86 8.05 15.29 -9.61
C GLU A 86 6.66 15.92 -9.44
N LEU A 87 6.10 15.91 -8.23
CA LEU A 87 4.75 16.40 -7.92
C LEU A 87 4.79 17.69 -7.08
N ALA A 88 3.78 18.53 -7.24
CA ALA A 88 3.57 19.72 -6.43
C ALA A 88 2.73 19.38 -5.19
N VAL A 89 3.13 19.86 -4.02
CA VAL A 89 2.33 19.69 -2.78
C VAL A 89 1.11 20.60 -2.83
N GLU A 90 -0.08 20.00 -2.89
CA GLU A 90 -1.37 20.69 -2.87
C GLU A 90 -1.89 20.85 -1.43
N GLN A 91 -1.73 19.80 -0.62
CA GLN A 91 -2.04 19.85 0.81
C GLN A 91 -0.85 19.35 1.60
N ALA A 92 -0.43 20.16 2.58
CA ALA A 92 0.70 19.86 3.44
C ALA A 92 0.51 18.55 4.20
N TYR A 93 1.65 17.95 4.55
CA TYR A 93 1.70 16.71 5.31
C TYR A 93 1.01 16.84 6.69
N VAL A 94 0.17 15.86 7.02
CA VAL A 94 -0.53 15.73 8.30
C VAL A 94 0.00 14.52 9.05
N ASP A 95 0.55 14.76 10.24
CA ASP A 95 1.27 13.76 11.02
C ASP A 95 0.38 12.66 11.58
N THR A 96 -0.87 13.01 11.94
CA THR A 96 -1.82 12.08 12.56
C THR A 96 -2.39 11.04 11.59
N THR A 97 -2.32 11.33 10.28
CA THR A 97 -2.80 10.44 9.22
C THR A 97 -1.69 9.92 8.31
N ASP A 98 -0.45 10.36 8.54
CA ASP A 98 0.72 10.11 7.68
C ASP A 98 0.42 10.40 6.20
N ARG A 99 -0.14 11.57 5.92
CA ARG A 99 -0.66 11.89 4.58
C ARG A 99 -0.30 13.28 4.11
N GLU A 100 0.15 13.38 2.87
CA GLU A 100 0.19 14.60 2.07
C GLU A 100 -0.56 14.38 0.75
N TRP A 101 -1.11 15.45 0.17
CA TRP A 101 -1.77 15.37 -1.13
C TRP A 101 -0.98 16.15 -2.16
N LEU A 102 -0.69 15.49 -3.29
CA LEU A 102 0.15 16.06 -4.34
C LEU A 102 -0.59 16.11 -5.68
N ALA A 103 -0.32 17.16 -6.45
CA ALA A 103 -0.84 17.37 -7.80
C ALA A 103 0.30 17.25 -8.83
N GLY A 104 -0.01 16.71 -10.00
CA GLY A 104 0.93 16.59 -11.11
C GLY A 104 0.49 15.54 -12.12
N GLU A 105 1.38 15.24 -13.04
CA GLU A 105 1.13 14.28 -14.11
C GLU A 105 1.28 12.84 -13.64
N VAL A 106 0.50 11.94 -14.26
CA VAL A 106 0.67 10.50 -14.05
C VAL A 106 1.94 10.06 -14.78
N ARG A 107 2.88 9.48 -14.03
CA ARG A 107 4.08 8.89 -14.62
C ARG A 107 3.77 7.51 -15.20
N GLU A 108 3.14 6.67 -14.39
CA GLU A 108 2.81 5.29 -14.74
C GLU A 108 1.40 4.92 -14.25
N ARG A 109 0.77 4.01 -15.00
CA ARG A 109 -0.57 3.49 -14.73
C ARG A 109 -0.56 1.98 -14.93
N GLN A 110 -1.17 1.24 -14.01
CA GLN A 110 -1.28 -0.21 -14.09
C GLN A 110 -2.59 -0.70 -13.49
N GLN A 111 -3.17 -1.73 -14.11
CA GLN A 111 -4.24 -2.50 -13.49
C GLN A 111 -3.64 -3.56 -12.57
N VAL A 112 -4.12 -3.61 -11.32
CA VAL A 112 -3.71 -4.58 -10.31
C VAL A 112 -4.94 -5.30 -9.77
N GLY A 113 -4.82 -6.58 -9.44
CA GLY A 113 -5.97 -7.38 -9.03
C GLY A 113 -5.62 -8.70 -8.40
N ASN A 114 -6.64 -9.56 -8.29
CA ASN A 114 -6.61 -10.82 -7.57
C ASN A 114 -5.26 -11.57 -7.65
N GLY A 115 -4.73 -11.92 -6.47
CA GLY A 115 -3.49 -12.66 -6.29
C GLY A 115 -2.28 -11.74 -6.17
N GLN A 116 -2.31 -10.54 -6.73
CA GLN A 116 -1.14 -9.67 -6.76
C GLN A 116 -0.88 -8.98 -5.41
N VAL A 117 0.41 -8.76 -5.16
CA VAL A 117 0.90 -7.95 -4.04
C VAL A 117 1.51 -6.68 -4.60
N VAL A 118 1.06 -5.52 -4.12
CA VAL A 118 1.52 -4.20 -4.57
C VAL A 118 2.14 -3.45 -3.41
N ILE A 119 3.33 -2.90 -3.61
CA ILE A 119 4.08 -2.13 -2.61
C ILE A 119 4.22 -0.69 -3.12
N PHE A 120 3.77 0.25 -2.30
CA PHE A 120 3.81 1.69 -2.54
C PHE A 120 4.94 2.29 -1.71
N GLU A 121 6.07 2.62 -2.34
CA GLU A 121 7.25 3.12 -1.63
C GLU A 121 7.06 4.58 -1.20
N ASN A 122 7.78 5.00 -0.15
CA ASN A 122 7.62 6.32 0.47
C ASN A 122 8.04 7.52 -0.40
N ASP A 123 8.88 7.27 -1.39
CA ASP A 123 9.32 8.27 -2.37
C ASP A 123 8.33 8.44 -3.52
N GLU A 124 7.26 7.64 -3.54
CA GLU A 124 6.18 7.71 -4.52
C GLU A 124 4.88 8.19 -3.90
N ALA A 125 4.01 8.70 -4.75
CA ALA A 125 2.63 8.96 -4.40
C ALA A 125 1.73 8.28 -5.42
N TYR A 126 0.59 7.79 -4.97
CA TYR A 126 -0.33 7.02 -5.79
C TYR A 126 -1.77 7.49 -5.64
N ARG A 127 -2.60 7.17 -6.61
CA ARG A 127 -4.05 7.32 -6.55
C ARG A 127 -4.73 6.16 -7.26
N PHE A 128 -5.97 5.90 -6.87
CA PHE A 128 -6.80 4.92 -7.55
C PHE A 128 -7.63 5.60 -8.63
N ALA A 129 -7.78 4.92 -9.76
CA ALA A 129 -8.61 5.37 -10.87
C ALA A 129 -9.74 4.36 -11.11
N GLY A 130 -10.97 4.89 -11.24
CA GLY A 130 -12.19 4.11 -11.40
C GLY A 130 -12.88 3.76 -10.08
N ASP A 131 -13.94 2.98 -10.18
CA ASP A 131 -14.89 2.66 -9.10
C ASP A 131 -15.13 1.14 -8.97
N SER A 132 -14.27 0.33 -9.58
CA SER A 132 -14.40 -1.13 -9.54
C SER A 132 -14.21 -1.64 -8.10
N PRO A 133 -15.11 -2.51 -7.61
CA PRO A 133 -14.99 -3.06 -6.28
C PRO A 133 -13.82 -4.03 -6.20
N VAL A 134 -13.06 -3.94 -5.12
CA VAL A 134 -11.98 -4.87 -4.80
C VAL A 134 -12.16 -5.39 -3.39
N ARG A 135 -11.57 -6.55 -3.13
CA ARG A 135 -11.35 -7.06 -1.78
C ARG A 135 -9.86 -7.23 -1.59
N LYS A 136 -9.27 -6.50 -0.65
CA LYS A 136 -7.81 -6.47 -0.45
C LYS A 136 -7.44 -6.27 1.02
N VAL A 137 -6.30 -6.79 1.42
CA VAL A 137 -5.67 -6.43 2.69
C VAL A 137 -4.78 -5.22 2.44
N ILE A 138 -4.97 -4.17 3.24
CA ILE A 138 -4.08 -3.02 3.28
C ILE A 138 -3.21 -3.16 4.52
N ILE A 139 -1.89 -3.16 4.34
CA ILE A 139 -0.91 -3.26 5.42
C ILE A 139 -0.06 -1.99 5.37
N LYS A 140 -0.08 -1.20 6.44
CA LYS A 140 0.78 -0.02 6.61
C LYS A 140 1.99 -0.42 7.45
N VAL A 141 3.18 -0.41 6.87
CA VAL A 141 4.42 -0.89 7.50
C VAL A 141 5.29 0.28 7.92
N THR A 142 5.67 0.36 9.19
CA THR A 142 6.48 1.47 9.71
C THR A 142 7.87 1.50 9.08
N VAL A 143 8.37 2.71 8.81
CA VAL A 143 9.79 2.92 8.43
C VAL A 143 10.69 3.24 9.61
N GLU A 144 10.15 3.47 10.81
CA GLU A 144 10.94 3.78 12.01
C GLU A 144 11.65 2.53 12.55
N GLY A 145 12.97 2.61 12.77
CA GLY A 145 13.79 1.49 13.26
C GLY A 145 14.97 1.07 12.39
N GLY A 146 15.35 1.88 11.41
CA GLY A 146 16.58 1.71 10.64
C GLY A 146 16.30 1.67 9.15
N TYR A 147 17.18 2.30 8.39
CA TYR A 147 17.35 2.15 6.96
C TYR A 147 17.10 0.70 6.51
N PHE A 148 15.86 0.38 6.13
CA PHE A 148 15.63 -0.78 5.30
C PHE A 148 15.93 -0.31 3.89
N LYS A 149 17.21 -0.40 3.48
CA LYS A 149 17.52 -0.32 2.07
C LYS A 149 16.71 -1.40 1.38
N ASN A 150 15.78 -1.00 0.52
CA ASN A 150 15.26 -1.89 -0.49
C ASN A 150 16.35 -2.02 -1.57
N LYS A 151 17.42 -2.75 -1.24
CA LYS A 151 18.46 -3.33 -2.12
C LYS A 151 19.64 -3.84 -1.30
#